data_AF-A0A7N9APN0-F1
#
_entry.id   AF-A0A7N9APN0-F1
#
_cell.length_a   1.000
_cell.length_b   1.000
_cell.length_c   1.000
_cell.angle_alpha   90.00
_cell.angle_beta   90.00
_cell.angle_gamma   90.00
#
_symmetry.space_group_name_H-M   'P 1'
#
loop_
_entity.id
_entity.type
_entity.pdbx_description
1 polymer ?
#
loop_
_entity_poly.entity_id
_entity_poly.type
_entity_poly.pdbx_seq_one_letter_code
_entity_poly.pdbx_strand_id
1 'polypeptide(L)'
;MTSGSGIQIPSRLPLLLTHEGVLLPGSTVRFSVDSPRNMHLVSHRLLKGTSLKSTIIGVIPNTRDPEHDTDDLPSLHKIGTAGIAVQVVGSNWPKPHYTLLITGLCRFSVTSLLKERPFVLAEVEQLDKLEQYTSPAGEGVTAEDGELGELSQKFHQAAIQVLDAVSLEERFKKALPMLTRQIEGLKLLQKTRKISPDTEKRVLSVRKGRVFPVQQLNLDDEDEDDDGDDTTALERKVRGANMTEAALKVCLKELRRLKKMPQSMPEYALTRNYLDLMVELPWNKSTKDCLDIRAARTLLDNDHYAMDKLKRRVLEYLAVRQLKTSLKGPILCFVGPPGVGKTSVGRSIARTLGREFHRIALGGVCDQSDIRGHRRTYVGSMPGRIINGLKTVGVNNPVFLLDEVDKLGKSLQGDPAAALLEVLDPEQNHSFTDHYLNVAFDLSQVLFIATANATATIPPALLDRMEVLQVPGYTQEEKVEIAHRHLIPNQLEQHGLTPQQLQIPQNTTTDIIGRYTREAGVRSLERKIGAICRAVAVKVAEGHRRVEIEMRDGVQRRHWQLFNVKPSVLPDKAAPPEMPIVIDHTALKDILGPPVFEMEVSGEEELGQADRAAPADNQHVL
;
A
#
# COMPACT_ATOMS: atom_id res chain seq x y z
N MET A 1 -52.66 17.75 22.81
CA MET A 1 -52.76 17.25 21.43
C MET A 1 -51.39 17.39 20.79
N THR A 2 -50.80 16.23 20.47
CA THR A 2 -49.62 15.91 19.65
C THR A 2 -48.84 17.04 18.97
N SER A 3 -47.53 17.12 19.26
CA SER A 3 -46.53 17.61 18.30
C SER A 3 -45.15 16.98 18.58
N GLY A 4 -45.04 15.67 18.38
CA GLY A 4 -43.73 15.04 18.14
C GLY A 4 -43.36 15.31 16.69
N SER A 5 -42.50 16.30 16.44
CA SER A 5 -42.03 16.61 15.09
C SER A 5 -40.82 15.77 14.72
N GLY A 6 -41.02 14.46 14.62
CA GLY A 6 -40.12 13.60 13.83
C GLY A 6 -40.33 13.87 12.35
N ILE A 7 -39.27 13.81 11.55
CA ILE A 7 -39.37 13.89 10.09
C ILE A 7 -40.17 12.67 9.62
N GLN A 8 -41.40 12.88 9.14
CA GLN A 8 -42.21 11.82 8.52
C GLN A 8 -41.90 11.72 7.03
N ILE A 9 -41.50 10.52 6.59
CA ILE A 9 -41.34 10.23 5.17
C ILE A 9 -42.69 9.83 4.53
N PRO A 10 -42.90 10.13 3.25
CA PRO A 10 -44.03 9.60 2.49
C PRO A 10 -44.02 8.07 2.49
N SER A 11 -45.21 7.45 2.56
CA SER A 11 -45.36 5.99 2.47
C SER A 11 -44.97 5.41 1.11
N ARG A 12 -44.86 6.24 0.08
CA ARG A 12 -44.42 5.84 -1.26
C ARG A 12 -43.16 6.61 -1.64
N LEU A 13 -42.05 5.90 -1.83
CA LEU A 13 -40.78 6.51 -2.20
C LEU A 13 -40.26 5.98 -3.53
N PRO A 14 -39.76 6.88 -4.41
CA PRO A 14 -38.95 6.46 -5.54
C PRO A 14 -37.59 5.99 -5.02
N LEU A 15 -37.15 4.83 -5.50
CA LEU A 15 -35.94 4.17 -5.02
C LEU A 15 -34.78 4.41 -5.98
N LEU A 16 -33.65 4.84 -5.43
CA LEU A 16 -32.35 4.88 -6.08
C LEU A 16 -31.58 3.62 -5.68
N LEU A 17 -31.31 2.76 -6.66
CA LEU A 17 -30.54 1.55 -6.46
C LEU A 17 -29.06 1.84 -6.64
N THR A 18 -28.26 1.55 -5.62
CA THR A 18 -26.83 1.88 -5.60
C THR A 18 -26.01 0.63 -5.31
N HIS A 19 -24.94 0.42 -6.08
CA HIS A 19 -23.99 -0.67 -5.85
C HIS A 19 -22.74 -0.19 -5.09
N GLU A 20 -22.45 1.12 -5.13
CA GLU A 20 -21.35 1.77 -4.44
C GLU A 20 -21.86 2.81 -3.44
N GLY A 21 -21.41 2.68 -2.19
CA GLY A 21 -21.72 3.61 -1.11
C GLY A 21 -22.99 3.26 -0.31
N VAL A 22 -22.97 3.59 0.98
CA VAL A 22 -24.11 3.46 1.89
C VAL A 22 -24.48 4.85 2.39
N LEU A 23 -25.75 5.24 2.24
CA LEU A 23 -26.26 6.47 2.82
C LEU A 23 -26.69 6.21 4.27
N LEU A 24 -26.14 6.98 5.21
CA LEU A 24 -26.56 6.95 6.61
C LEU A 24 -27.45 8.16 6.95
N PRO A 25 -28.44 8.03 7.85
CA PRO A 25 -29.18 9.17 8.39
C PRO A 25 -28.23 10.26 8.93
N GLY A 26 -28.49 11.52 8.59
CA GLY A 26 -27.65 12.67 8.98
C GLY A 26 -26.36 12.84 8.17
N SER A 27 -25.98 11.88 7.32
CA SER A 27 -24.80 11.99 6.44
C SER A 27 -25.16 12.54 5.06
N THR A 28 -24.23 13.23 4.41
CA THR A 28 -24.36 13.67 3.02
C THR A 28 -23.35 12.94 2.14
N VAL A 29 -23.83 12.23 1.13
CA VAL A 29 -23.02 11.39 0.25
C VAL A 29 -23.31 11.73 -1.22
N ARG A 30 -22.29 11.62 -2.07
CA ARG A 30 -22.44 11.76 -3.53
C ARG A 30 -22.63 10.39 -4.17
N PHE A 31 -23.69 10.25 -4.97
CA PHE A 31 -23.97 9.04 -5.74
C PHE A 31 -23.84 9.34 -7.23
N SER A 32 -23.09 8.51 -7.94
CA SER A 32 -23.08 8.50 -9.41
C SER A 32 -24.32 7.75 -9.90
N VAL A 33 -25.00 8.32 -10.89
CA VAL A 33 -26.21 7.80 -11.52
C VAL A 33 -25.94 7.62 -13.01
N ASP A 34 -25.76 6.37 -13.39
CA ASP A 34 -25.39 5.89 -14.72
C ASP A 34 -26.38 4.88 -15.30
N SER A 35 -27.14 4.17 -14.45
CA SER A 35 -28.20 3.25 -14.88
C SER A 35 -29.40 3.97 -15.53
N PRO A 36 -29.98 3.44 -16.62
CA PRO A 36 -31.13 4.04 -17.30
C PRO A 36 -32.37 4.26 -16.40
N ARG A 37 -32.73 3.32 -15.51
CA ARG A 37 -33.88 3.52 -14.59
C ARG A 37 -33.61 4.62 -13.56
N ASN A 38 -32.40 4.66 -12.99
CA ASN A 38 -32.01 5.72 -12.07
C ASN A 38 -31.92 7.09 -12.79
N MET A 39 -31.49 7.13 -14.05
CA MET A 39 -31.51 8.35 -14.87
C MET A 39 -32.93 8.82 -15.18
N HIS A 40 -33.87 7.90 -15.37
CA HIS A 40 -35.28 8.22 -15.47
C HIS A 40 -35.83 8.82 -14.16
N LEU A 41 -35.43 8.31 -12.99
CA LEU A 41 -35.77 8.92 -11.70
C LEU A 41 -35.28 10.37 -11.62
N VAL A 42 -34.02 10.64 -11.98
CA VAL A 42 -33.46 12.00 -11.94
C VAL A 42 -34.17 12.93 -12.92
N SER A 43 -34.33 12.52 -14.17
CA SER A 43 -34.95 13.34 -15.22
C SER A 43 -36.45 13.58 -15.02
N HIS A 44 -37.21 12.60 -14.52
CA HIS A 44 -38.66 12.74 -14.34
C HIS A 44 -39.07 13.33 -12.98
N ARG A 45 -38.31 13.09 -11.90
CA ARG A 45 -38.69 13.54 -10.54
C ARG A 45 -37.85 14.70 -10.03
N LEU A 46 -36.54 14.73 -10.27
CA LEU A 46 -35.66 15.75 -9.71
C LEU A 46 -35.53 16.99 -10.60
N LEU A 47 -35.52 16.83 -11.93
CA LEU A 47 -35.33 17.94 -12.87
C LEU A 47 -36.64 18.61 -13.34
N LYS A 48 -37.80 17.94 -13.23
CA LYS A 48 -39.12 18.51 -13.60
C LYS A 48 -39.81 19.30 -12.49
N GLY A 49 -39.29 19.27 -11.26
CA GLY A 49 -39.88 19.97 -10.11
C GLY A 49 -39.50 21.44 -10.08
N THR A 50 -40.47 22.34 -9.90
CA THR A 50 -40.28 23.81 -9.85
C THR A 50 -39.60 24.33 -8.58
N SER A 51 -39.02 23.47 -7.74
CA SER A 51 -38.13 23.86 -6.65
C SER A 51 -37.35 22.64 -6.17
N LEU A 52 -36.02 22.73 -6.10
CA LEU A 52 -35.13 21.69 -5.51
C LEU A 52 -35.33 21.49 -4.00
N LYS A 53 -36.34 22.12 -3.40
CA LYS A 53 -36.76 21.84 -2.02
C LYS A 53 -37.87 20.80 -2.07
N SER A 54 -37.61 19.65 -1.44
CA SER A 54 -38.57 18.58 -1.07
C SER A 54 -38.93 17.49 -2.08
N THR A 55 -37.94 16.86 -2.74
CA THR A 55 -38.14 15.47 -3.20
C THR A 55 -37.33 14.53 -2.31
N ILE A 56 -38.05 13.73 -1.51
CA ILE A 56 -37.47 12.65 -0.72
C ILE A 56 -37.36 11.43 -1.63
N ILE A 57 -36.18 10.82 -1.66
CA ILE A 57 -35.87 9.60 -2.41
C ILE A 57 -35.36 8.54 -1.44
N GLY A 58 -35.65 7.26 -1.70
CA GLY A 58 -35.11 6.16 -0.92
C GLY A 58 -33.84 5.63 -1.56
N VAL A 59 -32.74 5.53 -0.83
CA VAL A 59 -31.50 4.92 -1.32
C VAL A 59 -31.40 3.51 -0.78
N ILE A 60 -31.31 2.53 -1.68
CA ILE A 60 -31.07 1.13 -1.32
C ILE A 60 -29.61 0.79 -1.64
N PRO A 61 -28.81 0.42 -0.62
CA PRO A 61 -27.42 0.04 -0.82
C PRO A 61 -27.31 -1.38 -1.36
N ASN A 62 -26.17 -1.68 -1.98
CA ASN A 62 -25.77 -3.03 -2.40
C ASN A 62 -26.78 -3.75 -3.33
N THR A 63 -27.58 -2.98 -4.07
CA THR A 63 -28.47 -3.50 -5.11
C THR A 63 -28.05 -2.86 -6.42
N ARG A 64 -27.37 -3.65 -7.26
CA ARG A 64 -26.98 -3.21 -8.60
C ARG A 64 -28.21 -3.23 -9.51
N ASP A 65 -28.53 -2.09 -10.08
CA ASP A 65 -29.54 -1.99 -11.13
C ASP A 65 -28.97 -2.64 -12.42
N PRO A 66 -29.70 -3.53 -13.11
CA PRO A 66 -29.23 -4.13 -14.35
C PRO A 66 -28.99 -3.08 -15.46
N GLU A 67 -28.05 -3.39 -16.35
CA GLU A 67 -27.60 -2.45 -17.40
C GLU A 67 -28.64 -2.20 -18.50
N HIS A 68 -29.61 -3.10 -18.65
CA HIS A 68 -30.71 -2.97 -19.60
C HIS A 68 -32.05 -2.78 -18.87
N ASP A 69 -32.83 -1.78 -19.31
CA ASP A 69 -34.16 -1.49 -18.74
C ASP A 69 -35.14 -2.67 -18.84
N THR A 70 -34.87 -3.65 -19.71
CA THR A 70 -35.71 -4.83 -19.96
C THR A 70 -35.54 -5.94 -18.94
N ASP A 71 -34.49 -5.93 -18.12
CA ASP A 71 -34.16 -7.02 -17.21
C ASP A 71 -34.97 -6.95 -15.90
N ASP A 72 -35.24 -8.11 -15.29
CA ASP A 72 -35.96 -8.20 -14.01
C ASP A 72 -35.09 -7.70 -12.85
N LEU A 73 -35.71 -7.08 -11.85
CA LEU A 73 -34.99 -6.58 -10.68
C LEU A 73 -34.39 -7.72 -9.85
N PRO A 74 -33.12 -7.61 -9.40
CA PRO A 74 -32.57 -8.55 -8.43
C PRO A 74 -33.28 -8.40 -7.07
N SER A 75 -33.05 -9.35 -6.16
CA SER A 75 -33.60 -9.31 -4.80
C SER A 75 -33.18 -8.00 -4.10
N LEU A 76 -34.16 -7.11 -3.92
CA LEU A 76 -33.96 -5.81 -3.28
C LEU A 76 -33.67 -6.01 -1.79
N HIS A 77 -32.65 -5.30 -1.28
CA HIS A 77 -32.46 -5.22 0.16
C HIS A 77 -33.68 -4.57 0.81
N LYS A 78 -34.21 -5.22 1.85
CA LYS A 78 -35.43 -4.77 2.53
C LYS A 78 -35.26 -3.46 3.28
N ILE A 79 -34.03 -3.04 3.60
CA ILE A 79 -33.75 -1.84 4.41
C ILE A 79 -32.99 -0.82 3.55
N GLY A 80 -33.45 0.43 3.58
CA GLY A 80 -32.82 1.56 2.90
C GLY A 80 -32.82 2.83 3.76
N THR A 81 -32.21 3.89 3.23
CA THR A 81 -32.16 5.20 3.89
C THR A 81 -32.88 6.23 3.02
N ALA A 82 -33.90 6.89 3.57
CA ALA A 82 -34.58 7.99 2.90
C ALA A 82 -33.68 9.23 2.96
N GLY A 83 -33.57 9.96 1.86
CA GLY A 83 -32.72 11.15 1.77
C GLY A 83 -33.31 12.22 0.87
N ILE A 84 -32.83 13.45 1.04
CA ILE A 84 -33.17 14.58 0.18
C ILE A 84 -32.00 14.81 -0.78
N ALA A 85 -32.30 14.86 -2.08
CA ALA A 85 -31.34 15.30 -3.07
C ALA A 85 -31.14 16.82 -2.95
N VAL A 86 -29.96 17.24 -2.52
CA VAL A 86 -29.58 18.65 -2.30
C VAL A 86 -29.08 19.28 -3.60
N GLN A 87 -28.34 18.52 -4.41
CA GLN A 87 -27.74 19.00 -5.64
C GLN A 87 -27.74 17.89 -6.70
N VAL A 88 -28.00 18.27 -7.94
CA VAL A 88 -27.93 17.39 -9.12
C VAL A 88 -26.97 18.03 -10.12
N VAL A 89 -25.95 17.31 -10.54
CA VAL A 89 -25.01 17.73 -11.59
C VAL A 89 -25.12 16.75 -12.75
N GLY A 90 -25.43 17.23 -13.95
CA GLY A 90 -25.50 16.40 -15.16
C GLY A 90 -24.33 16.67 -16.09
N SER A 91 -23.80 15.61 -16.71
CA SER A 91 -22.82 15.70 -17.80
C SER A 91 -23.23 14.79 -18.95
N ASN A 92 -23.10 15.27 -20.19
CA ASN A 92 -23.59 14.60 -21.39
C ASN A 92 -22.48 13.92 -22.22
N TRP A 93 -21.25 13.84 -21.71
CA TRP A 93 -20.09 13.31 -22.45
C TRP A 93 -19.23 12.42 -21.55
N PRO A 94 -18.81 11.20 -21.96
CA PRO A 94 -19.07 10.46 -23.20
C PRO A 94 -20.39 9.65 -23.23
N LYS A 95 -21.05 9.46 -22.07
CA LYS A 95 -22.43 9.00 -21.90
C LYS A 95 -23.14 9.93 -20.90
N PRO A 96 -24.46 10.15 -21.02
CA PRO A 96 -25.19 10.97 -20.07
C PRO A 96 -25.14 10.31 -18.68
N HIS A 97 -24.63 11.03 -17.68
CA HIS A 97 -24.59 10.60 -16.28
C HIS A 97 -24.93 11.77 -15.37
N TYR A 98 -25.53 11.46 -14.22
CA TYR A 98 -25.84 12.44 -13.19
C TYR A 98 -25.06 12.12 -11.92
N THR A 99 -24.61 13.15 -11.20
CA THR A 99 -24.09 13.03 -9.84
C THR A 99 -25.08 13.68 -8.89
N LEU A 100 -25.60 12.91 -7.93
CA LEU A 100 -26.55 13.37 -6.91
C LEU A 100 -25.83 13.55 -5.58
N LEU A 101 -25.98 14.73 -4.96
CA LEU A 101 -25.61 14.94 -3.56
C LEU A 101 -26.85 14.71 -2.70
N ILE A 102 -26.86 13.64 -1.91
CA ILE A 102 -28.03 13.22 -1.12
C ILE A 102 -27.69 13.32 0.37
N THR A 103 -28.56 13.97 1.15
CA THR A 103 -28.48 13.99 2.61
C THR A 103 -29.50 13.00 3.20
N GLY A 104 -29.02 12.03 3.98
CA GLY A 104 -29.85 11.02 4.62
C GLY A 104 -30.70 11.61 5.75
N LEU A 105 -31.97 11.21 5.81
CA LEU A 105 -32.94 11.63 6.82
C LEU A 105 -33.17 10.55 7.87
N CYS A 106 -33.64 9.38 7.43
CA CYS A 106 -34.11 8.32 8.32
C CYS A 106 -34.03 6.94 7.63
N ARG A 107 -34.07 5.86 8.41
CA ARG A 107 -34.14 4.49 7.86
C ARG A 107 -35.58 4.10 7.54
N PHE A 108 -35.75 3.28 6.51
CA PHE A 108 -37.04 2.68 6.15
C PHE A 108 -36.89 1.22 5.75
N SER A 109 -37.96 0.45 5.88
CA SER A 109 -38.10 -0.88 5.31
C SER A 109 -39.02 -0.83 4.10
N VAL A 110 -38.67 -1.54 3.04
CA VAL A 110 -39.53 -1.75 1.87
C VAL A 110 -40.60 -2.78 2.24
N THR A 111 -41.87 -2.43 2.10
CA THR A 111 -43.00 -3.32 2.37
C THR A 111 -43.49 -4.01 1.10
N SER A 112 -43.69 -3.26 0.02
CA SER A 112 -44.12 -3.79 -1.28
C SER A 112 -43.56 -2.97 -2.44
N LEU A 113 -43.34 -3.61 -3.58
CA LEU A 113 -42.92 -2.96 -4.81
C LEU A 113 -44.17 -2.54 -5.61
N LEU A 114 -44.34 -1.24 -5.86
CA LEU A 114 -45.52 -0.72 -6.56
C LEU A 114 -45.30 -0.65 -8.07
N LYS A 115 -44.10 -0.27 -8.50
CA LYS A 115 -43.77 -0.07 -9.91
C LYS A 115 -42.28 -0.24 -10.17
N GLU A 116 -41.91 -0.89 -11.27
CA GLU A 116 -40.50 -1.07 -11.65
C GLU A 116 -40.03 -0.11 -12.75
N ARG A 117 -40.94 0.31 -13.65
CA ARG A 117 -40.63 1.12 -14.84
C ARG A 117 -41.50 2.39 -14.90
N PRO A 118 -40.96 3.57 -15.28
CA PRO A 118 -39.61 3.82 -15.78
C PRO A 118 -38.52 3.92 -14.70
N PHE A 119 -38.91 3.92 -13.42
CA PHE A 119 -38.02 3.85 -12.26
C PHE A 119 -38.74 3.12 -11.13
N VAL A 120 -37.98 2.63 -10.16
CA VAL A 120 -38.52 1.83 -9.06
C VAL A 120 -39.27 2.70 -8.06
N LEU A 121 -40.51 2.33 -7.76
CA LEU A 121 -41.38 2.94 -6.77
C LEU A 121 -41.82 1.85 -5.80
N ALA A 122 -41.56 2.06 -4.51
CA ALA A 122 -41.95 1.13 -3.47
C ALA A 122 -42.78 1.80 -2.39
N GLU A 123 -43.61 1.00 -1.74
CA GLU A 123 -44.21 1.32 -0.46
C GLU A 123 -43.19 1.04 0.64
N VAL A 124 -43.06 1.99 1.57
CA VAL A 124 -42.03 1.98 2.60
C VAL A 124 -42.63 2.30 3.96
N GLU A 125 -42.07 1.68 4.99
CA GLU A 125 -42.38 1.96 6.40
C GLU A 125 -41.15 2.55 7.09
N GLN A 126 -41.31 3.68 7.77
CA GLN A 126 -40.22 4.33 8.50
C GLN A 126 -39.82 3.50 9.73
N LEU A 127 -38.53 3.15 9.81
CA LEU A 127 -37.98 2.29 10.87
C LEU A 127 -37.54 3.07 12.12
N ASP A 128 -37.41 4.39 12.03
CA ASP A 128 -36.93 5.22 13.15
C ASP A 128 -38.04 5.43 14.19
N LYS A 129 -38.26 4.40 15.00
CA LYS A 129 -38.79 4.47 16.37
C LYS A 129 -37.60 4.25 17.32
N LEU A 130 -36.90 5.33 17.65
CA LEU A 130 -35.64 5.33 18.41
C LEU A 130 -35.75 4.79 19.86
N GLU A 131 -36.91 4.32 20.31
CA GLU A 131 -37.09 3.73 21.66
C GLU A 131 -36.75 2.23 21.74
N GLN A 132 -36.63 1.52 20.62
CA GLN A 132 -36.42 0.06 20.62
C GLN A 132 -34.94 -0.36 20.64
N TYR A 133 -34.00 0.58 20.57
CA TYR A 133 -32.54 0.30 20.66
C TYR A 133 -31.90 0.74 21.98
N THR A 134 -32.69 1.25 22.93
CA THR A 134 -32.23 1.70 24.26
C THR A 134 -32.84 0.93 25.43
N SER A 135 -33.38 -0.27 25.19
CA SER A 135 -33.78 -1.19 26.27
C SER A 135 -32.80 -2.37 26.35
N PRO A 136 -32.25 -2.69 27.54
CA PRO A 136 -31.19 -3.68 27.69
C PRO A 136 -31.80 -5.08 27.74
N ALA A 137 -31.86 -5.78 26.60
CA ALA A 137 -32.09 -7.21 26.58
C ALA A 137 -31.57 -7.79 25.26
N GLY A 138 -30.41 -8.44 25.30
CA GLY A 138 -29.84 -9.16 24.16
C GLY A 138 -28.33 -9.01 24.03
N GLU A 139 -27.61 -9.70 24.92
CA GLU A 139 -26.27 -10.28 24.76
C GLU A 139 -25.24 -9.58 23.85
N GLY A 140 -24.26 -8.96 24.52
CA GLY A 140 -22.85 -9.14 24.15
C GLY A 140 -22.24 -8.13 23.18
N VAL A 141 -21.86 -6.94 23.66
CA VAL A 141 -20.67 -6.23 23.16
C VAL A 141 -19.93 -5.57 24.33
N THR A 142 -18.63 -5.79 24.34
CA THR A 142 -17.63 -5.49 25.37
C THR A 142 -17.40 -3.99 25.61
N ALA A 143 -17.04 -3.69 26.85
CA ALA A 143 -16.83 -2.36 27.41
C ALA A 143 -15.52 -1.69 26.93
N GLU A 144 -15.56 -0.89 25.86
CA GLU A 144 -14.50 0.11 25.58
C GLU A 144 -14.99 1.47 24.99
N ASP A 145 -16.30 1.67 24.70
CA ASP A 145 -16.80 2.91 24.04
C ASP A 145 -17.43 3.97 24.98
N GLY A 146 -17.12 3.96 26.27
CA GLY A 146 -17.74 4.86 27.26
C GLY A 146 -17.50 6.36 27.00
N GLU A 147 -16.28 6.73 26.58
CA GLU A 147 -15.91 8.15 26.41
C GLU A 147 -16.55 8.80 25.18
N LEU A 148 -16.68 8.06 24.07
CA LEU A 148 -17.31 8.54 22.85
C LEU A 148 -18.83 8.66 23.01
N GLY A 149 -19.44 7.73 23.77
CA GLY A 149 -20.86 7.79 24.13
C GLY A 149 -21.19 9.02 24.98
N GLU A 150 -20.40 9.29 26.01
CA GLU A 150 -20.57 10.49 26.84
C GLU A 150 -20.38 11.80 26.06
N LEU A 151 -19.37 11.84 25.17
CA LEU A 151 -19.11 13.04 24.36
C LEU A 151 -20.28 13.31 23.40
N SER A 152 -20.81 12.26 22.79
CA SER A 152 -21.99 12.33 21.91
C SER A 152 -23.22 12.83 22.66
N GLN A 153 -23.46 12.33 23.88
CA GLN A 153 -24.56 12.80 24.74
C GLN A 153 -24.39 14.28 25.14
N LYS A 154 -23.18 14.71 25.51
CA LYS A 154 -22.90 16.13 25.84
C LYS A 154 -23.13 17.04 24.64
N PHE A 155 -22.74 16.60 23.43
CA PHE A 155 -23.02 17.34 22.19
C PHE A 155 -24.51 17.43 21.90
N HIS A 156 -25.24 16.33 22.07
CA HIS A 156 -26.68 16.29 21.82
C HIS A 156 -27.44 17.23 22.77
N GLN A 157 -27.07 17.22 24.06
CA GLN A 157 -27.68 18.11 25.06
C GLN A 157 -27.42 19.58 24.77
N ALA A 158 -26.19 19.93 24.33
CA ALA A 158 -25.85 21.30 23.96
C ALA A 158 -26.58 21.75 22.67
N ALA A 159 -26.79 20.86 21.70
CA ALA A 159 -27.54 21.15 20.48
C ALA A 159 -29.02 21.47 20.77
N ILE A 160 -29.64 20.72 21.68
CA ILE A 160 -31.01 20.97 22.13
C ILE A 160 -31.13 22.36 22.78
N GLN A 161 -30.17 22.77 23.62
CA GLN A 161 -30.18 24.09 24.27
C GLN A 161 -30.08 25.28 23.30
N VAL A 162 -29.47 25.08 22.12
CA VAL A 162 -29.41 26.08 21.04
C VAL A 162 -30.72 26.11 20.27
N LEU A 163 -31.32 24.93 20.02
CA LEU A 163 -32.60 24.81 19.31
C LEU A 163 -33.79 25.34 20.13
N ASP A 164 -33.76 25.18 21.45
CA ASP A 164 -34.78 25.69 22.39
C ASP A 164 -34.71 27.22 22.58
N ALA A 165 -33.65 27.90 22.12
CA ALA A 165 -33.58 29.35 22.17
C ALA A 165 -34.51 29.96 21.12
N VAL A 166 -35.57 30.64 21.57
CA VAL A 166 -36.60 31.26 20.72
C VAL A 166 -36.07 32.53 20.03
N SER A 167 -35.22 33.30 20.71
CA SER A 167 -34.65 34.54 20.18
C SER A 167 -33.37 34.29 19.37
N LEU A 168 -33.22 35.01 18.25
CA LEU A 168 -32.07 34.88 17.35
C LEU A 168 -30.75 35.23 18.06
N GLU A 169 -30.77 36.26 18.90
CA GLU A 169 -29.59 36.77 19.61
C GLU A 169 -29.08 35.76 20.66
N GLU A 170 -29.97 35.11 21.41
CA GLU A 170 -29.58 34.07 22.37
C GLU A 170 -29.07 32.82 21.67
N ARG A 171 -29.65 32.47 20.51
CA ARG A 171 -29.18 31.35 19.69
C ARG A 171 -27.75 31.57 19.21
N PHE A 172 -27.42 32.79 18.76
CA PHE A 172 -26.05 33.15 18.37
C PHE A 172 -25.09 33.19 19.56
N LYS A 173 -25.50 33.73 20.72
CA LYS A 173 -24.68 33.74 21.94
C LYS A 173 -24.33 32.32 22.42
N LYS A 174 -25.24 31.36 22.27
CA LYS A 174 -24.99 29.95 22.63
C LYS A 174 -24.19 29.18 21.56
N ALA A 175 -24.40 29.46 20.27
CA ALA A 175 -23.75 28.74 19.17
C ALA A 175 -22.29 29.17 18.92
N LEU A 176 -21.97 30.46 19.09
CA LEU A 176 -20.63 31.00 18.81
C LEU A 176 -19.49 30.33 19.63
N PRO A 177 -19.64 30.10 20.95
CA PRO A 177 -18.62 29.39 21.73
C PRO A 177 -18.40 27.95 21.24
N MET A 178 -19.47 27.26 20.82
CA MET A 178 -19.40 25.88 20.33
C MET A 178 -18.67 25.78 19.00
N LEU A 179 -18.96 26.69 18.07
CA LEU A 179 -18.27 26.78 16.78
C LEU A 179 -16.79 27.13 16.96
N THR A 180 -16.47 28.04 17.88
CA THR A 180 -15.09 28.44 18.16
C THR A 180 -14.27 27.26 18.68
N ARG A 181 -14.84 26.46 19.61
CA ARG A 181 -14.21 25.24 20.13
C ARG A 181 -14.01 24.17 19.04
N GLN A 182 -14.94 24.02 18.11
CA GLN A 182 -14.77 23.08 16.97
C GLN A 182 -13.67 23.55 16.00
N ILE A 183 -13.58 24.84 15.71
CA ILE A 183 -12.52 25.40 14.87
C ILE A 183 -11.14 25.18 15.51
N GLU A 184 -11.03 25.34 16.83
CA GLU A 184 -9.79 25.04 17.56
C GLU A 184 -9.43 23.55 17.53
N GLY A 185 -10.41 22.66 17.73
CA GLY A 185 -10.21 21.22 17.58
C GLY A 185 -9.74 20.81 16.18
N LEU A 186 -10.32 21.39 15.13
CA LEU A 186 -9.90 21.17 13.74
C LEU A 186 -8.49 21.72 13.47
N LYS A 187 -8.12 22.87 14.03
CA LYS A 187 -6.76 23.41 13.93
C LYS A 187 -5.73 22.52 14.63
N LEU A 188 -6.09 21.88 15.75
CA LEU A 188 -5.24 20.90 16.44
C LEU A 188 -5.06 19.63 15.59
N LEU A 189 -6.13 19.13 14.98
CA LEU A 189 -6.07 18.00 14.04
C LEU A 189 -5.28 18.29 12.76
N GLN A 190 -5.31 19.53 12.27
CA GLN A 190 -4.46 19.96 11.16
C GLN A 190 -2.99 20.08 11.57
N LYS A 191 -2.70 20.49 12.82
CA LYS A 191 -1.34 20.49 13.35
C LYS A 191 -0.80 19.07 13.53
N THR A 192 -1.60 18.11 13.98
CA THR A 192 -1.16 16.71 14.08
C THR A 192 -0.97 16.05 12.70
N ARG A 193 -1.76 16.44 11.68
CA ARG A 193 -1.53 16.03 10.28
C ARG A 193 -0.31 16.67 9.61
N LYS A 194 0.24 17.77 10.15
CA LYS A 194 1.43 18.46 9.63
C LYS A 194 2.75 18.03 10.30
N ILE A 195 2.74 17.09 11.25
CA ILE A 195 3.95 16.60 11.93
C ILE A 195 4.51 15.38 11.17
N SER A 196 5.19 15.66 10.05
CA SER A 196 6.37 14.96 9.51
C SER A 196 6.63 15.50 8.10
N PRO A 197 7.48 16.54 7.97
CA PRO A 197 8.85 16.28 7.50
C PRO A 197 9.92 17.24 8.10
N ASP A 198 9.78 17.69 9.35
CA ASP A 198 10.68 18.71 9.93
C ASP A 198 11.74 18.19 10.93
N THR A 199 11.94 16.88 11.01
CA THR A 199 12.95 16.29 11.91
C THR A 199 14.36 16.17 11.29
N GLU A 200 14.58 16.65 10.06
CA GLU A 200 15.91 16.62 9.42
C GLU A 200 16.61 17.98 9.31
N LYS A 201 15.99 19.10 9.72
CA LYS A 201 16.60 20.44 9.61
C LYS A 201 17.16 21.03 10.91
N ARG A 202 17.16 20.30 12.02
CA ARG A 202 17.60 20.81 13.36
C ARG A 202 19.00 20.38 13.82
N VAL A 203 19.88 19.93 12.92
CA VAL A 203 21.27 19.56 13.28
C VAL A 203 22.33 20.56 12.76
N LEU A 204 21.94 21.67 12.11
CA LEU A 204 22.93 22.58 11.48
C LEU A 204 22.96 24.04 11.98
N SER A 205 22.33 24.38 13.10
CA SER A 205 22.31 25.78 13.60
C SER A 205 22.78 25.97 15.04
N VAL A 206 23.84 25.26 15.46
CA VAL A 206 24.58 25.59 16.70
C VAL A 206 26.05 25.82 16.35
N ARG A 207 26.34 26.94 15.69
CA ARG A 207 27.66 27.62 15.69
C ARG A 207 27.56 28.94 14.94
N LYS A 208 27.21 30.00 15.67
CA LYS A 208 27.82 31.34 15.60
C LYS A 208 26.94 32.31 16.40
N GLY A 209 27.23 32.40 17.69
CA GLY A 209 26.85 33.56 18.48
C GLY A 209 27.88 34.67 18.24
N ARG A 210 27.47 35.75 17.60
CA ARG A 210 28.06 37.07 17.83
C ARG A 210 27.03 38.13 17.48
N VAL A 211 26.52 38.74 18.54
CA VAL A 211 25.58 39.85 18.55
C VAL A 211 26.33 41.13 18.19
N PHE A 212 25.83 41.88 17.22
CA PHE A 212 26.10 43.31 17.06
C PHE A 212 24.75 44.05 17.05
N PRO A 213 24.67 45.24 17.68
CA PRO A 213 23.40 45.95 17.86
C PRO A 213 22.99 46.69 16.59
N VAL A 214 21.68 46.66 16.34
CA VAL A 214 20.96 47.34 15.28
C VAL A 214 20.98 48.85 15.53
N GLN A 215 21.58 49.61 14.63
CA GLN A 215 21.31 51.03 14.45
C GLN A 215 20.27 51.15 13.32
N GLN A 216 19.18 51.86 13.62
CA GLN A 216 18.15 52.31 12.71
C GLN A 216 18.72 52.84 11.40
N LEU A 217 18.05 52.59 10.27
CA LEU A 217 17.76 53.56 9.20
C LEU A 217 16.90 52.89 8.09
N ASN A 218 15.78 53.54 7.83
CA ASN A 218 15.06 53.66 6.56
C ASN A 218 14.34 52.45 5.98
N LEU A 219 13.01 52.51 6.13
CA LEU A 219 12.04 52.13 5.11
C LEU A 219 12.35 52.94 3.85
N ASP A 220 12.68 52.27 2.73
CA ASP A 220 12.32 52.62 1.35
C ASP A 220 12.94 51.57 0.40
N ASP A 221 12.09 50.82 -0.30
CA ASP A 221 12.29 50.17 -1.61
C ASP A 221 13.45 49.18 -1.89
N GLU A 222 13.52 48.01 -1.23
CA GLU A 222 14.36 46.88 -1.72
C GLU A 222 13.77 45.47 -1.44
N ASP A 223 12.51 45.20 -1.85
CA ASP A 223 11.91 43.84 -1.78
C ASP A 223 11.55 43.27 -3.19
N GLU A 224 12.23 43.68 -4.27
CA GLU A 224 11.94 43.17 -5.64
C GLU A 224 13.02 42.27 -6.28
N ASP A 225 14.18 42.03 -5.66
CA ASP A 225 15.30 41.36 -6.37
C ASP A 225 15.68 39.93 -5.94
N ASP A 226 15.04 39.32 -4.93
CA ASP A 226 15.37 37.92 -4.54
C ASP A 226 14.68 36.86 -5.45
N ASP A 227 13.52 37.17 -6.03
CA ASP A 227 12.77 36.26 -6.90
C ASP A 227 13.43 36.02 -8.28
N GLY A 228 14.31 36.94 -8.70
CA GLY A 228 15.06 36.83 -9.94
C GLY A 228 16.08 35.69 -9.92
N ASP A 229 16.71 35.41 -8.78
CA ASP A 229 17.79 34.41 -8.73
C ASP A 229 17.25 32.99 -8.90
N ASP A 230 16.08 32.68 -8.32
CA ASP A 230 15.47 31.35 -8.36
C ASP A 230 15.10 30.90 -9.78
N THR A 231 14.53 31.81 -10.58
CA THR A 231 14.16 31.53 -11.98
C THR A 231 15.39 31.48 -12.90
N THR A 232 16.43 32.27 -12.61
CA THR A 232 17.69 32.22 -13.37
C THR A 232 18.52 30.98 -13.02
N ALA A 233 18.46 30.50 -11.78
CA ALA A 233 19.05 29.24 -11.36
C ALA A 233 18.39 28.05 -12.08
N LEU A 234 17.06 28.06 -12.20
CA LEU A 234 16.33 27.04 -12.98
C LEU A 234 16.72 27.09 -14.47
N GLU A 235 16.88 28.29 -15.04
CA GLU A 235 17.34 28.45 -16.43
C GLU A 235 18.75 27.87 -16.65
N ARG A 236 19.67 28.10 -15.71
CA ARG A 236 21.02 27.51 -15.72
C ARG A 236 20.94 25.98 -15.69
N LYS A 237 20.09 25.41 -14.82
CA LYS A 237 19.89 23.95 -14.72
C LYS A 237 19.30 23.35 -16.01
N VAL A 238 18.30 23.99 -16.60
CA VAL A 238 17.68 23.52 -17.86
C VAL A 238 18.71 23.47 -18.99
N ARG A 239 19.58 24.49 -19.10
CA ARG A 239 20.67 24.48 -20.10
C ARG A 239 21.76 23.44 -19.79
N GLY A 240 22.02 23.15 -18.52
CA GLY A 240 23.01 22.16 -18.09
C GLY A 240 22.57 20.69 -18.19
N ALA A 241 21.26 20.42 -18.33
CA ALA A 241 20.71 19.06 -18.30
C ALA A 241 20.95 18.23 -19.57
N ASN A 242 21.58 18.78 -20.62
CA ASN A 242 21.87 18.10 -21.89
C ASN A 242 20.65 17.36 -22.49
N MET A 243 19.50 18.03 -22.51
CA MET A 243 18.25 17.49 -23.05
C MET A 243 18.29 17.39 -24.58
N THR A 244 17.39 16.58 -25.15
CA THR A 244 17.18 16.57 -26.60
C THR A 244 16.64 17.92 -27.09
N GLU A 245 16.87 18.26 -28.36
CA GLU A 245 16.42 19.54 -28.92
C GLU A 245 14.91 19.76 -28.78
N ALA A 246 14.13 18.68 -28.96
CA ALA A 246 12.68 18.70 -28.77
C ALA A 246 12.28 19.02 -27.32
N ALA A 247 12.91 18.36 -26.35
CA ALA A 247 12.66 18.60 -24.92
C ALA A 247 13.09 20.01 -24.50
N LEU A 248 14.27 20.45 -24.93
CA LEU A 248 14.82 21.77 -24.62
C LEU A 248 13.93 22.90 -25.15
N LYS A 249 13.39 22.76 -26.36
CA LYS A 249 12.45 23.72 -26.95
C LYS A 249 11.17 23.86 -26.12
N VAL A 250 10.63 22.74 -25.61
CA VAL A 250 9.45 22.73 -24.73
C VAL A 250 9.77 23.39 -23.38
N CYS A 251 10.89 23.02 -22.75
CA CYS A 251 11.34 23.62 -21.49
C CYS A 251 11.55 25.13 -21.61
N LEU A 252 12.18 25.63 -22.68
CA LEU A 252 12.36 27.07 -22.91
C LEU A 252 11.03 27.82 -23.12
N LYS A 253 10.03 27.16 -23.73
CA LYS A 253 8.67 27.73 -23.86
C LYS A 253 7.99 27.83 -22.50
N GLU A 254 8.05 26.77 -21.70
CA GLU A 254 7.47 26.73 -20.36
C GLU A 254 8.19 27.68 -19.38
N LEU A 255 9.51 27.82 -19.48
CA LEU A 255 10.29 28.75 -18.67
C LEU A 255 9.95 30.21 -18.97
N ARG A 256 9.74 30.56 -20.25
CA ARG A 256 9.21 31.88 -20.64
C ARG A 256 7.80 32.13 -20.11
N ARG A 257 6.98 31.08 -20.01
CA ARG A 257 5.63 31.16 -19.43
C ARG A 257 5.69 31.37 -17.92
N LEU A 258 6.57 30.63 -17.22
CA LEU A 258 6.79 30.74 -15.78
C LEU A 258 7.23 32.15 -15.37
N LYS A 259 8.19 32.76 -16.10
CA LYS A 259 8.68 34.13 -15.83
C LYS A 259 7.60 35.20 -15.93
N LYS A 260 6.52 34.97 -16.69
CA LYS A 260 5.41 35.92 -16.85
C LYS A 260 4.26 35.68 -15.87
N MET A 261 4.25 34.53 -15.20
CA MET A 261 3.13 34.10 -14.38
C MET A 261 3.34 34.53 -12.91
N PRO A 262 2.32 35.11 -12.24
CA PRO A 262 2.41 35.40 -10.82
C PRO A 262 2.53 34.14 -9.96
N GLN A 263 3.33 34.18 -8.89
CA GLN A 263 3.57 33.04 -7.99
C GLN A 263 2.30 32.58 -7.24
N SER A 264 1.30 33.47 -7.08
CA SER A 264 0.04 33.15 -6.40
C SER A 264 -0.85 32.18 -7.18
N MET A 265 -0.58 31.96 -8.47
CA MET A 265 -1.39 31.10 -9.32
C MET A 265 -1.02 29.62 -9.14
N PRO A 266 -1.99 28.68 -9.05
CA PRO A 266 -1.69 27.25 -8.90
C PRO A 266 -0.93 26.67 -10.10
N GLU A 267 -1.06 27.26 -11.29
CA GLU A 267 -0.29 26.87 -12.48
C GLU A 267 1.21 27.13 -12.36
N TYR A 268 1.63 28.09 -11.52
CA TYR A 268 3.04 28.40 -11.29
C TYR A 268 3.74 27.20 -10.66
N ALA A 269 3.17 26.65 -9.58
CA ALA A 269 3.69 25.48 -8.90
C ALA A 269 3.73 24.24 -9.83
N LEU A 270 2.69 24.03 -10.65
CA LEU A 270 2.66 22.92 -11.61
C LEU A 270 3.74 23.05 -12.68
N THR A 271 3.96 24.25 -13.21
CA THR A 271 4.97 24.50 -14.24
C THR A 271 6.39 24.40 -13.67
N ARG A 272 6.60 24.87 -12.44
CA ARG A 272 7.88 24.73 -11.72
C ARG A 272 8.20 23.25 -11.48
N ASN A 273 7.26 22.49 -10.91
CA ASN A 273 7.42 21.04 -10.69
C ASN A 273 7.70 20.28 -12.00
N TYR A 274 7.07 20.69 -13.11
CA TYR A 274 7.34 20.12 -14.43
C TYR A 274 8.76 20.41 -14.91
N LEU A 275 9.24 21.66 -14.76
CA LEU A 275 10.60 22.03 -15.14
C LEU A 275 11.64 21.32 -14.27
N ASP A 276 11.38 21.19 -12.97
CA ASP A 276 12.23 20.43 -12.04
C ASP A 276 12.30 18.96 -12.45
N LEU A 277 11.17 18.33 -12.77
CA LEU A 277 11.13 16.96 -13.30
C LEU A 277 11.97 16.83 -14.58
N MET A 278 11.82 17.75 -15.53
CA MET A 278 12.57 17.72 -16.80
C MET A 278 14.08 17.81 -16.56
N VAL A 279 14.52 18.60 -15.58
CA VAL A 279 15.94 18.74 -15.21
C VAL A 279 16.48 17.49 -14.52
N GLU A 280 15.68 16.86 -13.66
CA GLU A 280 16.09 15.67 -12.91
C GLU A 280 16.17 14.40 -13.77
N LEU A 281 15.47 14.37 -14.90
CA LEU A 281 15.48 13.21 -15.78
C LEU A 281 16.86 12.99 -16.43
N PRO A 282 17.35 11.74 -16.46
CA PRO A 282 18.66 11.44 -17.02
C PRO A 282 18.59 11.36 -18.55
N TRP A 283 18.73 12.48 -19.25
CA TRP A 283 18.70 12.49 -20.72
C TRP A 283 19.92 11.82 -21.36
N ASN A 284 21.12 12.12 -20.86
CA ASN A 284 22.39 11.63 -21.42
C ASN A 284 23.36 11.09 -20.35
N LYS A 285 22.85 10.76 -19.16
CA LYS A 285 23.65 10.22 -18.06
C LYS A 285 23.48 8.70 -18.03
N SER A 286 24.55 7.98 -18.35
CA SER A 286 24.59 6.51 -18.37
C SER A 286 25.64 5.96 -17.41
N THR A 287 25.41 4.76 -16.86
CA THR A 287 26.44 3.98 -16.17
C THR A 287 27.33 3.25 -17.19
N LYS A 288 28.58 2.95 -16.80
CA LYS A 288 29.47 2.12 -17.61
C LYS A 288 29.14 0.65 -17.39
N ASP A 289 28.80 -0.05 -18.46
CA ASP A 289 28.50 -1.48 -18.42
C ASP A 289 29.77 -2.29 -18.16
N CYS A 290 29.75 -3.17 -17.15
CA CYS A 290 30.79 -4.18 -16.93
C CYS A 290 30.31 -5.52 -17.50
N LEU A 291 30.80 -5.89 -18.68
CA LEU A 291 30.40 -7.12 -19.38
C LEU A 291 31.53 -8.15 -19.31
N ASP A 292 31.78 -8.70 -18.10
CA ASP A 292 32.66 -9.86 -17.93
C ASP A 292 31.82 -11.10 -17.56
N ILE A 293 31.79 -12.07 -18.47
CA ILE A 293 31.05 -13.33 -18.32
C ILE A 293 31.63 -14.19 -17.18
N ARG A 294 32.96 -14.15 -16.95
CA ARG A 294 33.59 -14.96 -15.91
C ARG A 294 33.23 -14.41 -14.53
N ALA A 295 33.42 -13.10 -14.35
CA ALA A 295 32.99 -12.42 -13.13
C ALA A 295 31.48 -12.60 -12.89
N ALA A 296 30.66 -12.49 -13.93
CA ALA A 296 29.21 -12.72 -13.88
C ALA A 296 28.86 -14.11 -13.36
N ARG A 297 29.53 -15.16 -13.84
CA ARG A 297 29.30 -16.54 -13.37
C ARG A 297 29.58 -16.66 -11.88
N THR A 298 30.76 -16.23 -11.44
CA THR A 298 31.12 -16.28 -10.01
C THR A 298 30.17 -15.48 -9.14
N LEU A 299 29.72 -14.31 -9.59
CA LEU A 299 28.81 -13.46 -8.82
C LEU A 299 27.41 -14.09 -8.72
N LEU A 300 26.87 -14.59 -9.84
CA LEU A 300 25.56 -15.28 -9.86
C LEU A 300 25.59 -16.57 -9.02
N ASP A 301 26.70 -17.31 -9.03
CA ASP A 301 26.87 -18.52 -8.22
C ASP A 301 27.02 -18.21 -6.72
N ASN A 302 27.64 -17.08 -6.38
CA ASN A 302 27.77 -16.62 -5.01
C ASN A 302 26.46 -16.05 -4.45
N ASP A 303 25.66 -15.34 -5.25
CA ASP A 303 24.42 -14.70 -4.79
C ASP A 303 23.24 -15.68 -4.72
N HIS A 304 23.24 -16.74 -5.54
CA HIS A 304 22.12 -17.68 -5.64
C HIS A 304 22.60 -19.13 -5.66
N TYR A 305 22.09 -19.95 -4.76
CA TYR A 305 22.26 -21.40 -4.80
C TYR A 305 21.24 -22.06 -5.73
N ALA A 306 21.63 -23.17 -6.36
CA ALA A 306 20.84 -23.88 -7.39
C ALA A 306 20.52 -23.02 -8.64
N MET A 307 19.46 -23.37 -9.36
CA MET A 307 18.96 -22.66 -10.56
C MET A 307 19.90 -22.70 -11.78
N ASP A 308 20.62 -23.81 -11.99
CA ASP A 308 21.63 -23.91 -13.06
C ASP A 308 21.10 -23.60 -14.45
N LYS A 309 19.87 -24.05 -14.75
CA LYS A 309 19.19 -23.76 -16.02
C LYS A 309 18.99 -22.27 -16.23
N LEU A 310 18.56 -21.55 -15.19
CA LEU A 310 18.34 -20.11 -15.25
C LEU A 310 19.68 -19.37 -15.35
N LYS A 311 20.66 -19.71 -14.51
CA LYS A 311 21.98 -19.08 -14.53
C LYS A 311 22.66 -19.24 -15.88
N ARG A 312 22.64 -20.44 -16.45
CA ARG A 312 23.17 -20.71 -17.80
C ARG A 312 22.49 -19.81 -18.83
N ARG A 313 21.17 -19.69 -18.78
CA ARG A 313 20.44 -18.87 -19.74
C ARG A 313 20.70 -17.37 -19.59
N VAL A 314 20.82 -16.88 -18.35
CA VAL A 314 21.23 -15.50 -18.08
C VAL A 314 22.63 -15.22 -18.61
N LEU A 315 23.57 -16.16 -18.44
CA LEU A 315 24.92 -16.03 -19.00
C LEU A 315 24.91 -16.03 -20.54
N GLU A 316 24.08 -16.86 -21.17
CA GLU A 316 23.89 -16.84 -22.64
C GLU A 316 23.33 -15.48 -23.10
N TYR A 317 22.34 -14.94 -22.40
CA TYR A 317 21.79 -13.61 -22.69
C TYR A 317 22.85 -12.51 -22.57
N LEU A 318 23.67 -12.54 -21.50
CA LEU A 318 24.78 -11.60 -21.31
C LEU A 318 25.86 -11.75 -22.40
N ALA A 319 26.15 -12.98 -22.83
CA ALA A 319 27.12 -13.25 -23.89
C ALA A 319 26.65 -12.70 -25.25
N VAL A 320 25.38 -12.91 -25.61
CA VAL A 320 24.80 -12.33 -26.84
C VAL A 320 24.87 -10.82 -26.82
N ARG A 321 24.65 -10.20 -25.66
CA ARG A 321 24.74 -8.76 -25.46
C ARG A 321 26.17 -8.22 -25.55
N GLN A 322 27.16 -9.00 -25.11
CA GLN A 322 28.56 -8.63 -25.32
C GLN A 322 28.91 -8.57 -26.82
N LEU A 323 28.27 -9.41 -27.64
CA LEU A 323 28.46 -9.45 -29.09
C LEU A 323 27.62 -8.40 -29.84
N LYS A 324 26.44 -8.06 -29.33
CA LYS A 324 25.53 -7.06 -29.92
C LYS A 324 25.21 -5.95 -28.92
N THR A 325 25.65 -4.73 -29.24
CA THR A 325 25.36 -3.53 -28.45
C THR A 325 23.87 -3.14 -28.44
N SER A 326 23.07 -3.63 -29.40
CA SER A 326 21.64 -3.33 -29.47
C SER A 326 20.81 -4.25 -28.56
N LEU A 327 19.94 -3.67 -27.73
CA LEU A 327 18.98 -4.38 -26.87
C LEU A 327 17.76 -4.96 -27.63
N LYS A 328 17.88 -5.15 -28.94
CA LYS A 328 16.84 -5.75 -29.79
C LYS A 328 16.81 -7.26 -29.56
N GLY A 329 16.20 -7.68 -28.47
CA GLY A 329 16.02 -9.07 -28.09
C GLY A 329 14.75 -9.27 -27.25
N PRO A 330 14.28 -10.52 -27.11
CA PRO A 330 13.14 -10.81 -26.26
C PRO A 330 13.47 -10.48 -24.80
N ILE A 331 12.43 -10.07 -24.07
CA ILE A 331 12.55 -9.68 -22.66
C ILE A 331 12.56 -10.93 -21.80
N LEU A 332 13.47 -11.00 -20.83
CA LEU A 332 13.53 -12.14 -19.90
C LEU A 332 12.33 -12.09 -18.95
N CYS A 333 11.53 -13.15 -18.92
CA CYS A 333 10.41 -13.31 -18.01
C CYS A 333 10.63 -14.54 -17.11
N PHE A 334 10.86 -14.30 -15.80
CA PHE A 334 11.03 -15.37 -14.83
C PHE A 334 9.68 -15.81 -14.27
N VAL A 335 9.33 -17.08 -14.48
CA VAL A 335 8.04 -17.64 -14.04
C VAL A 335 8.27 -18.78 -13.06
N GLY A 336 7.55 -18.80 -11.95
CA GLY A 336 7.64 -19.89 -10.98
C GLY A 336 6.86 -19.62 -9.71
N PRO A 337 6.85 -20.53 -8.71
CA PRO A 337 6.14 -20.30 -7.46
C PRO A 337 6.71 -19.10 -6.68
N PRO A 338 5.92 -18.50 -5.76
CA PRO A 338 6.39 -17.39 -4.95
C PRO A 338 7.51 -17.82 -4.01
N GLY A 339 8.47 -16.93 -3.73
CA GLY A 339 9.55 -17.19 -2.78
C GLY A 339 10.75 -17.96 -3.33
N VAL A 340 10.85 -18.17 -4.65
CA VAL A 340 12.01 -18.80 -5.32
C VAL A 340 13.12 -17.80 -5.72
N GLY A 341 13.14 -16.60 -5.14
CA GLY A 341 14.23 -15.64 -5.38
C GLY A 341 14.22 -14.91 -6.74
N LYS A 342 13.14 -14.95 -7.54
CA LYS A 342 13.08 -14.27 -8.86
C LYS A 342 13.52 -12.80 -8.84
N THR A 343 13.05 -12.04 -7.85
CA THR A 343 13.41 -10.62 -7.67
C THR A 343 14.88 -10.45 -7.28
N SER A 344 15.43 -11.38 -6.50
CA SER A 344 16.84 -11.38 -6.09
C SER A 344 17.75 -11.64 -7.30
N VAL A 345 17.36 -12.55 -8.20
CA VAL A 345 18.07 -12.82 -9.45
C VAL A 345 18.15 -11.57 -10.31
N GLY A 346 17.04 -10.84 -10.49
CA GLY A 346 17.04 -9.57 -11.24
C GLY A 346 18.01 -8.53 -10.66
N ARG A 347 18.11 -8.45 -9.33
CA ARG A 347 19.06 -7.58 -8.65
C ARG A 347 20.52 -8.01 -8.88
N SER A 348 20.81 -9.30 -8.83
CA SER A 348 22.15 -9.84 -9.07
C SER A 348 22.60 -9.61 -10.52
N ILE A 349 21.68 -9.70 -11.49
CA ILE A 349 21.94 -9.34 -12.89
C ILE A 349 22.35 -7.87 -13.01
N ALA A 350 21.64 -6.95 -12.35
CA ALA A 350 21.98 -5.53 -12.37
C ALA A 350 23.36 -5.25 -11.73
N ARG A 351 23.64 -5.88 -10.58
CA ARG A 351 24.94 -5.80 -9.90
C ARG A 351 26.08 -6.31 -10.79
N THR A 352 25.85 -7.44 -11.47
CA THR A 352 26.81 -8.04 -12.41
C THR A 352 27.12 -7.10 -13.58
N LEU A 353 26.10 -6.43 -14.11
CA LEU A 353 26.25 -5.47 -15.21
C LEU A 353 26.86 -4.13 -14.78
N GLY A 354 26.95 -3.85 -13.47
CA GLY A 354 27.30 -2.52 -12.97
C GLY A 354 26.23 -1.46 -13.28
N ARG A 355 24.97 -1.87 -13.40
CA ARG A 355 23.83 -1.00 -13.68
C ARG A 355 22.98 -0.81 -12.43
N GLU A 356 22.39 0.35 -12.33
CA GLU A 356 21.42 0.64 -11.28
C GLU A 356 20.16 -0.24 -11.42
N PHE A 357 19.60 -0.63 -10.29
CA PHE A 357 18.45 -1.52 -10.22
C PHE A 357 17.22 -0.79 -9.66
N HIS A 358 16.09 -0.91 -10.34
CA HIS A 358 14.83 -0.40 -9.82
C HIS A 358 13.68 -1.37 -10.10
N ARG A 359 12.85 -1.58 -9.08
CA ARG A 359 11.73 -2.52 -9.13
C ARG A 359 10.41 -1.76 -9.25
N ILE A 360 9.61 -2.15 -10.23
CA ILE A 360 8.27 -1.64 -10.47
C ILE A 360 7.29 -2.78 -10.21
N ALA A 361 6.49 -2.66 -9.17
CA ALA A 361 5.41 -3.62 -8.91
C ALA A 361 4.23 -3.31 -9.85
N LEU A 362 3.75 -4.31 -10.57
CA LEU A 362 2.60 -4.22 -11.47
C LEU A 362 1.35 -4.91 -10.92
N GLY A 363 1.48 -5.60 -9.78
CA GLY A 363 0.36 -6.23 -9.10
C GLY A 363 -0.72 -5.21 -8.69
N GLY A 364 -1.95 -5.45 -9.15
CA GLY A 364 -3.10 -4.59 -8.86
C GLY A 364 -3.18 -3.32 -9.71
N VAL A 365 -2.32 -3.17 -10.72
CA VAL A 365 -2.43 -2.09 -11.71
C VAL A 365 -3.56 -2.43 -12.68
N CYS A 366 -4.55 -1.55 -12.73
CA CYS A 366 -5.74 -1.69 -13.59
C CYS A 366 -5.85 -0.60 -14.66
N ASP A 367 -5.12 0.52 -14.52
CA ASP A 367 -5.20 1.66 -15.44
C ASP A 367 -3.88 1.89 -16.16
N GLN A 368 -3.97 2.35 -17.41
CA GLN A 368 -2.85 2.77 -18.25
C GLN A 368 -2.14 4.01 -17.68
N SER A 369 -2.87 4.89 -16.98
CA SER A 369 -2.30 6.11 -16.39
C SER A 369 -1.22 5.82 -15.34
N ASP A 370 -1.24 4.64 -14.71
CA ASP A 370 -0.18 4.25 -13.79
C ASP A 370 1.18 4.06 -14.49
N ILE A 371 1.17 3.61 -15.76
CA ILE A 371 2.38 3.36 -16.54
C ILE A 371 2.82 4.63 -17.29
N ARG A 372 1.89 5.34 -17.94
CA ARG A 372 2.17 6.53 -18.77
C ARG A 372 1.91 7.89 -18.09
N GLY A 373 1.45 7.89 -16.85
CA GLY A 373 1.09 9.11 -16.13
C GLY A 373 -0.26 9.72 -16.56
N HIS A 374 -0.64 10.77 -15.85
CA HIS A 374 -1.81 11.57 -16.16
C HIS A 374 -1.43 12.82 -16.97
N ARG A 375 -2.37 13.33 -17.76
CA ARG A 375 -2.21 14.62 -18.44
C ARG A 375 -2.05 15.75 -17.42
N ARG A 376 -1.24 16.76 -17.74
CA ARG A 376 -0.94 17.95 -16.89
C ARG A 376 -2.12 18.94 -16.77
N THR A 377 -3.35 18.45 -16.64
CA THR A 377 -4.58 19.25 -16.59
C THR A 377 -5.17 19.39 -15.18
N TYR A 378 -4.85 18.48 -14.26
CA TYR A 378 -5.44 18.45 -12.93
C TYR A 378 -4.40 18.76 -11.84
N VAL A 379 -4.86 19.38 -10.76
CA VAL A 379 -4.06 19.52 -9.54
C VAL A 379 -3.88 18.12 -8.96
N GLY A 380 -2.63 17.61 -8.96
CA GLY A 380 -2.30 16.24 -8.57
C GLY A 380 -1.96 15.29 -9.73
N SER A 381 -1.88 15.77 -10.97
CA SER A 381 -1.33 14.97 -12.07
C SER A 381 0.10 14.51 -11.75
N MET A 382 0.34 13.21 -11.86
CA MET A 382 1.64 12.59 -11.62
C MET A 382 2.17 11.94 -12.90
N PRO A 383 3.49 11.93 -13.11
CA PRO A 383 4.11 11.14 -14.17
C PRO A 383 3.98 9.65 -13.90
N GLY A 384 4.12 8.84 -14.96
CA GLY A 384 3.99 7.38 -14.87
C GLY A 384 5.09 6.73 -14.04
N ARG A 385 4.85 5.48 -13.63
CA ARG A 385 5.82 4.68 -12.85
C ARG A 385 7.17 4.53 -13.54
N ILE A 386 7.20 4.46 -14.88
CA ILE A 386 8.46 4.36 -15.65
C ILE A 386 9.31 5.62 -15.48
N ILE A 387 8.71 6.80 -15.69
CA ILE A 387 9.39 8.10 -15.56
C ILE A 387 9.81 8.37 -14.12
N ASN A 388 8.95 8.05 -13.14
CA ASN A 388 9.32 8.14 -11.72
C ASN A 388 10.47 7.19 -11.37
N GLY A 389 10.50 6.00 -11.96
CA GLY A 389 11.62 5.06 -11.81
C GLY A 389 12.92 5.64 -12.35
N LEU A 390 12.89 6.25 -13.53
CA LEU A 390 14.06 6.91 -14.13
C LEU A 390 14.55 8.11 -13.30
N LYS A 391 13.62 8.92 -12.79
CA LYS A 391 13.94 10.01 -11.86
C LYS A 391 14.61 9.50 -10.58
N THR A 392 14.11 8.41 -10.01
CA THR A 392 14.64 7.83 -8.77
C THR A 392 16.06 7.29 -8.97
N VAL A 393 16.33 6.68 -10.13
CA VAL A 393 17.62 6.07 -10.42
C VAL A 393 18.65 7.10 -10.93
N GLY A 394 18.21 8.09 -11.72
CA GLY A 394 19.07 9.14 -12.23
C GLY A 394 20.09 8.70 -13.29
N VAL A 395 19.82 7.59 -14.00
CA VAL A 395 20.56 7.12 -15.19
C VAL A 395 19.60 6.63 -16.28
N ASN A 396 20.01 6.68 -17.55
CA ASN A 396 19.17 6.30 -18.71
C ASN A 396 19.24 4.81 -19.10
N ASN A 397 20.19 4.07 -18.53
CA ASN A 397 20.41 2.66 -18.82
C ASN A 397 20.20 1.71 -17.61
N PRO A 398 19.20 1.92 -16.72
CA PRO A 398 18.98 1.05 -15.56
C PRO A 398 18.42 -0.32 -15.95
N VAL A 399 18.42 -1.23 -14.98
CA VAL A 399 17.68 -2.49 -15.03
C VAL A 399 16.34 -2.31 -14.32
N PHE A 400 15.25 -2.36 -15.07
CA PHE A 400 13.89 -2.36 -14.54
C PHE A 400 13.35 -3.78 -14.37
N LEU A 401 13.00 -4.10 -13.13
CA LEU A 401 12.28 -5.33 -12.80
C LEU A 401 10.78 -5.04 -12.72
N LEU A 402 10.02 -5.56 -13.68
CA LEU A 402 8.57 -5.56 -13.72
C LEU A 402 8.04 -6.74 -12.91
N ASP A 403 7.64 -6.48 -11.67
CA ASP A 403 7.25 -7.51 -10.70
C ASP A 403 5.74 -7.80 -10.79
N GLU A 404 5.37 -9.08 -10.78
CA GLU A 404 3.97 -9.56 -10.82
C GLU A 404 3.19 -9.13 -12.08
N VAL A 405 3.78 -9.29 -13.28
CA VAL A 405 3.09 -8.99 -14.56
C VAL A 405 1.84 -9.84 -14.79
N ASP A 406 1.74 -10.98 -14.10
CA ASP A 406 0.61 -11.90 -14.12
C ASP A 406 -0.62 -11.40 -13.34
N LYS A 407 -0.46 -10.32 -12.56
CA LYS A 407 -1.52 -9.70 -11.75
C LYS A 407 -2.01 -8.37 -12.30
N LEU A 408 -1.77 -8.12 -13.59
CA LEU A 408 -2.32 -6.96 -14.30
C LEU A 408 -3.83 -7.14 -14.46
N GLY A 409 -4.59 -6.15 -13.97
CA GLY A 409 -6.04 -6.10 -14.13
C GLY A 409 -6.43 -5.37 -15.41
N LYS A 410 -7.56 -5.75 -16.01
CA LYS A 410 -8.17 -5.00 -17.10
C LYS A 410 -9.27 -4.10 -16.52
N SER A 411 -9.17 -2.78 -16.75
CA SER A 411 -10.21 -1.81 -16.41
C SER A 411 -10.95 -1.32 -17.65
N LEU A 412 -12.09 -0.67 -17.45
CA LEU A 412 -12.84 0.02 -18.49
C LEU A 412 -12.07 1.23 -19.07
N GLN A 413 -11.13 1.79 -18.30
CA GLN A 413 -10.35 2.99 -18.64
C GLN A 413 -9.19 2.71 -19.61
N GLY A 414 -8.83 1.44 -19.83
CA GLY A 414 -7.77 1.05 -20.75
C GLY A 414 -7.11 -0.27 -20.34
N ASP A 415 -6.32 -0.83 -21.25
CA ASP A 415 -5.52 -2.04 -20.97
C ASP A 415 -4.09 -1.62 -20.57
N PRO A 416 -3.66 -1.82 -19.30
CA PRO A 416 -2.29 -1.51 -18.89
C PRO A 416 -1.27 -2.36 -19.65
N ALA A 417 -1.65 -3.54 -20.17
CA ALA A 417 -0.77 -4.35 -21.00
C ALA A 417 -0.39 -3.63 -22.32
N ALA A 418 -1.32 -2.87 -22.91
CA ALA A 418 -1.04 -2.08 -24.11
C ALA A 418 -0.03 -0.97 -23.85
N ALA A 419 -0.11 -0.34 -22.67
CA ALA A 419 0.86 0.66 -22.25
C ALA A 419 2.26 0.07 -22.05
N LEU A 420 2.33 -1.13 -21.47
CA LEU A 420 3.58 -1.87 -21.31
C LEU A 420 4.15 -2.33 -22.65
N LEU A 421 3.32 -2.69 -23.64
CA LEU A 421 3.80 -3.07 -24.96
C LEU A 421 4.59 -1.94 -25.64
N GLU A 422 4.13 -0.69 -25.55
CA GLU A 422 4.90 0.46 -26.11
C GLU A 422 6.27 0.62 -25.43
N VAL A 423 6.33 0.39 -24.12
CA VAL A 423 7.58 0.48 -23.32
C VAL A 423 8.53 -0.67 -23.66
N LEU A 424 7.99 -1.87 -23.88
CA LEU A 424 8.72 -3.10 -24.05
C LEU A 424 9.12 -3.38 -25.50
N ASP A 425 8.41 -2.81 -26.47
CA ASP A 425 8.68 -3.02 -27.89
C ASP A 425 9.95 -2.28 -28.34
N PRO A 426 11.00 -2.99 -28.81
CA PRO A 426 12.23 -2.35 -29.29
C PRO A 426 12.05 -1.40 -30.48
N GLU A 427 10.92 -1.48 -31.18
CA GLU A 427 10.59 -0.56 -32.27
C GLU A 427 9.98 0.75 -31.78
N GLN A 428 9.31 0.78 -30.63
CA GLN A 428 8.58 1.96 -30.13
C GLN A 428 9.27 2.62 -28.92
N ASN A 429 10.09 1.87 -28.18
CA ASN A 429 10.68 2.34 -26.93
C ASN A 429 11.61 3.56 -27.08
N HIS A 430 12.14 3.84 -28.27
CA HIS A 430 12.95 5.02 -28.56
C HIS A 430 12.15 6.33 -28.53
N SER A 431 10.83 6.25 -28.73
CA SER A 431 9.91 7.39 -28.79
C SER A 431 8.78 7.28 -27.77
N PHE A 432 9.05 6.68 -26.60
CA PHE A 432 8.02 6.51 -25.57
C PHE A 432 7.47 7.86 -25.12
N THR A 433 6.14 7.99 -25.10
CA THR A 433 5.48 9.26 -24.70
C THR A 433 4.67 9.09 -23.43
N ASP A 434 5.13 9.72 -22.36
CA ASP A 434 4.38 9.85 -21.11
C ASP A 434 3.39 11.03 -21.21
N HIS A 435 2.16 10.85 -20.73
CA HIS A 435 1.09 11.84 -20.82
C HIS A 435 1.36 13.10 -19.99
N TYR A 436 2.17 13.00 -18.94
CA TYR A 436 2.57 14.13 -18.11
C TYR A 436 3.70 14.92 -18.77
N LEU A 437 4.70 14.22 -19.31
CA LEU A 437 5.85 14.84 -20.00
C LEU A 437 5.46 15.45 -21.35
N ASN A 438 4.63 14.74 -22.13
CA ASN A 438 4.23 15.05 -23.51
C ASN A 438 5.44 15.30 -24.45
N VAL A 439 6.55 14.64 -24.18
CA VAL A 439 7.78 14.65 -24.97
C VAL A 439 8.26 13.20 -25.07
N ALA A 440 8.79 12.83 -26.23
CA ALA A 440 9.37 11.50 -26.44
C ALA A 440 10.63 11.32 -25.58
N PHE A 441 10.68 10.21 -24.85
CA PHE A 441 11.82 9.79 -24.04
C PHE A 441 12.36 8.45 -24.56
N ASP A 442 13.68 8.36 -24.72
CA ASP A 442 14.32 7.15 -25.22
C ASP A 442 14.52 6.13 -24.10
N LEU A 443 13.82 4.99 -24.19
CA LEU A 443 13.95 3.85 -23.30
C LEU A 443 14.76 2.70 -23.90
N SER A 444 15.34 2.86 -25.11
CA SER A 444 16.05 1.79 -25.80
C SER A 444 17.27 1.26 -25.04
N GLN A 445 17.86 2.03 -24.11
CA GLN A 445 19.01 1.63 -23.29
C GLN A 445 18.64 0.92 -21.97
N VAL A 446 17.36 0.94 -21.61
CA VAL A 446 16.82 0.34 -20.38
C VAL A 446 16.71 -1.17 -20.57
N LEU A 447 17.20 -1.94 -19.59
CA LEU A 447 17.01 -3.39 -19.59
C LEU A 447 15.75 -3.74 -18.79
N PHE A 448 14.75 -4.31 -19.46
CA PHE A 448 13.55 -4.81 -18.79
C PHE A 448 13.69 -6.29 -18.45
N ILE A 449 13.28 -6.66 -17.23
CA ILE A 449 13.15 -8.04 -16.76
C ILE A 449 11.76 -8.16 -16.14
N ALA A 450 11.00 -9.17 -16.51
CA ALA A 450 9.68 -9.43 -15.96
C ALA A 450 9.70 -10.63 -14.99
N THR A 451 8.83 -10.61 -13.98
CA THR A 451 8.56 -11.76 -13.12
C THR A 451 7.07 -12.04 -13.07
N ALA A 452 6.72 -13.32 -13.06
CA ALA A 452 5.35 -13.79 -12.90
C ALA A 452 5.31 -15.06 -12.03
N ASN A 453 4.14 -15.37 -11.47
CA ASN A 453 3.95 -16.61 -10.74
C ASN A 453 3.43 -17.73 -11.64
N ALA A 454 2.52 -17.41 -12.56
CA ALA A 454 1.98 -18.34 -13.53
C ALA A 454 2.08 -17.77 -14.95
N THR A 455 2.30 -18.63 -15.95
CA THR A 455 2.31 -18.23 -17.37
C THR A 455 0.90 -17.96 -17.91
N ALA A 456 -0.10 -18.70 -17.41
CA ALA A 456 -1.46 -18.69 -17.95
C ALA A 456 -2.20 -17.35 -17.79
N THR A 457 -1.85 -16.57 -16.78
CA THR A 457 -2.49 -15.28 -16.45
C THR A 457 -1.78 -14.10 -17.12
N ILE A 458 -0.65 -14.32 -17.80
CA ILE A 458 0.06 -13.26 -18.52
C ILE A 458 -0.70 -12.94 -19.82
N PRO A 459 -0.92 -11.66 -20.15
CA PRO A 459 -1.52 -11.27 -21.42
C PRO A 459 -0.76 -11.86 -22.62
N PRO A 460 -1.43 -12.49 -23.61
CA PRO A 460 -0.76 -13.18 -24.71
C PRO A 460 0.12 -12.25 -25.55
N ALA A 461 -0.31 -10.99 -25.73
CA ALA A 461 0.46 -10.00 -26.48
C ALA A 461 1.83 -9.69 -25.83
N LEU A 462 1.92 -9.75 -24.50
CA LEU A 462 3.19 -9.60 -23.78
C LEU A 462 4.02 -10.89 -23.87
N LEU A 463 3.37 -12.05 -23.77
CA LEU A 463 4.02 -13.35 -23.79
C LEU A 463 4.78 -13.61 -25.12
N ASP A 464 4.22 -13.19 -26.26
CA ASP A 464 4.87 -13.31 -27.57
C ASP A 464 6.18 -12.50 -27.69
N ARG A 465 6.36 -11.47 -26.86
CA ARG A 465 7.57 -10.63 -26.82
C ARG A 465 8.53 -11.02 -25.70
N MET A 466 8.16 -11.99 -24.87
CA MET A 466 8.91 -12.43 -23.70
C MET A 466 9.53 -13.81 -23.92
N GLU A 467 10.76 -13.96 -23.46
CA GLU A 467 11.38 -15.26 -23.28
C GLU A 467 11.06 -15.77 -21.88
N VAL A 468 10.18 -16.78 -21.81
CA VAL A 468 9.71 -17.35 -20.54
C VAL A 468 10.73 -18.36 -20.00
N LEU A 469 11.24 -18.10 -18.81
CA LEU A 469 12.17 -18.94 -18.08
C LEU A 469 11.52 -19.48 -16.81
N GLN A 470 11.32 -20.80 -16.79
CA GLN A 470 10.70 -21.47 -15.66
C GLN A 470 11.71 -21.70 -14.54
N VAL A 471 11.35 -21.24 -13.35
CA VAL A 471 12.09 -21.40 -12.11
C VAL A 471 11.33 -22.41 -11.23
N PRO A 472 11.83 -23.65 -11.10
CA PRO A 472 11.18 -24.64 -10.25
C PRO A 472 11.33 -24.26 -8.76
N GLY A 473 10.55 -24.93 -7.92
CA GLY A 473 10.75 -24.90 -6.47
C GLY A 473 12.04 -25.61 -6.06
N TYR A 474 12.43 -25.42 -4.80
CA TYR A 474 13.65 -25.99 -4.25
C TYR A 474 13.39 -27.32 -3.52
N THR A 475 14.36 -28.23 -3.55
CA THR A 475 14.37 -29.43 -2.70
C THR A 475 14.66 -29.08 -1.25
N GLN A 476 14.40 -30.00 -0.31
CA GLN A 476 14.67 -29.75 1.11
C GLN A 476 16.17 -29.50 1.37
N GLU A 477 17.04 -30.27 0.73
CA GLU A 477 18.50 -30.11 0.79
C GLU A 477 18.94 -28.74 0.24
N GLU A 478 18.40 -28.33 -0.91
CA GLU A 478 18.67 -27.02 -1.49
C GLU A 478 18.24 -25.88 -0.56
N LYS A 479 17.10 -26.02 0.12
CA LYS A 479 16.60 -25.02 1.07
C LYS A 479 17.50 -24.89 2.29
N VAL A 480 18.06 -25.99 2.80
CA VAL A 480 19.04 -25.96 3.91
C VAL A 480 20.27 -25.14 3.49
N GLU A 481 20.83 -25.43 2.32
CA GLU A 481 21.98 -24.68 1.79
C GLU A 481 21.66 -23.18 1.58
N ILE A 482 20.51 -22.87 0.99
CA ILE A 482 20.04 -21.48 0.81
C ILE A 482 19.88 -20.77 2.16
N ALA A 483 19.35 -21.47 3.16
CA ALA A 483 19.16 -20.91 4.49
C ALA A 483 20.49 -20.53 5.15
N HIS A 484 21.49 -21.42 5.11
CA HIS A 484 22.79 -21.17 5.72
C HIS A 484 23.63 -20.12 4.96
N ARG A 485 23.60 -20.13 3.62
CA ARG A 485 24.42 -19.20 2.82
C ARG A 485 23.83 -17.79 2.75
N HIS A 486 22.51 -17.66 2.74
CA HIS A 486 21.86 -16.37 2.45
C HIS A 486 20.84 -15.95 3.50
N LEU A 487 19.91 -16.82 3.90
CA LEU A 487 18.79 -16.38 4.75
C LEU A 487 19.24 -16.05 6.17
N ILE A 488 20.02 -16.92 6.81
CA ILE A 488 20.49 -16.72 8.19
C ILE A 488 21.39 -15.48 8.29
N PRO A 489 22.43 -15.30 7.44
CA PRO A 489 23.25 -14.08 7.49
C PRO A 489 22.43 -12.80 7.29
N ASN A 490 21.53 -12.77 6.30
CA ASN A 490 20.68 -11.61 6.05
C ASN A 490 19.73 -11.31 7.22
N GLN A 491 19.16 -12.34 7.85
CA GLN A 491 18.28 -12.18 9.02
C GLN A 491 19.06 -11.71 10.26
N LEU A 492 20.29 -12.19 10.46
CA LEU A 492 21.18 -11.72 11.53
C LEU A 492 21.50 -10.23 11.37
N GLU A 493 21.90 -9.80 10.16
CA GLU A 493 22.18 -8.40 9.85
C GLU A 493 20.95 -7.50 10.08
N GLN A 494 19.77 -7.93 9.62
CA GLN A 494 18.52 -7.17 9.79
C GLN A 494 18.11 -6.98 11.26
N HIS A 495 18.44 -7.94 12.12
CA HIS A 495 18.10 -7.92 13.55
C HIS A 495 19.27 -7.45 14.44
N GLY A 496 20.41 -7.08 13.84
CA GLY A 496 21.61 -6.63 14.58
C GLY A 496 22.25 -7.70 15.46
N LEU A 497 22.08 -8.98 15.12
CA LEU A 497 22.65 -10.11 15.84
C LEU A 497 23.99 -10.52 15.22
N THR A 498 24.94 -10.92 16.05
CA THR A 498 26.22 -11.46 15.60
C THR A 498 26.17 -12.99 15.46
N PRO A 499 26.99 -13.60 14.59
CA PRO A 499 27.10 -15.06 14.48
C PRO A 499 27.54 -15.78 15.77
N GLN A 500 28.10 -15.02 16.73
CA GLN A 500 28.51 -15.50 18.05
C GLN A 500 27.36 -15.53 19.05
N GLN A 501 26.28 -14.77 18.81
CA GLN A 501 25.12 -14.71 19.69
C GLN A 501 24.07 -15.76 19.34
N LEU A 502 23.93 -16.10 18.05
CA LEU A 502 22.92 -17.03 17.55
C LEU A 502 23.54 -18.02 16.56
N GLN A 503 23.49 -19.30 16.90
CA GLN A 503 23.83 -20.39 15.99
C GLN A 503 22.62 -21.31 15.79
N ILE A 504 22.25 -21.50 14.53
CA ILE A 504 21.18 -22.41 14.11
C ILE A 504 21.85 -23.60 13.43
N PRO A 505 21.82 -24.81 14.03
CA PRO A 505 22.35 -26.02 13.40
C PRO A 505 21.61 -26.40 12.11
N GLN A 506 22.27 -27.15 11.22
CA GLN A 506 21.64 -27.69 10.01
C GLN A 506 20.44 -28.59 10.35
N ASN A 507 20.57 -29.45 11.36
CA ASN A 507 19.47 -30.34 11.81
C ASN A 507 18.22 -29.55 12.20
N THR A 508 18.39 -28.47 12.97
CA THR A 508 17.28 -27.57 13.36
C THR A 508 16.65 -26.93 12.13
N THR A 509 17.44 -26.56 11.12
CA THR A 509 16.95 -25.96 9.88
C THR A 509 16.15 -26.97 9.05
N THR A 510 16.61 -28.21 8.95
CA THR A 510 15.88 -29.33 8.32
C THR A 510 14.54 -29.56 9.00
N ASP A 511 14.51 -29.50 10.33
CA ASP A 511 13.28 -29.61 11.14
C ASP A 511 12.31 -28.45 10.91
N ILE A 512 12.81 -27.21 10.82
CA ILE A 512 11.98 -26.05 10.46
C ILE A 512 11.34 -26.26 9.09
N ILE A 513 12.14 -26.74 8.12
CA ILE A 513 11.65 -26.97 6.76
C ILE A 513 10.57 -28.06 6.77
N GLY A 514 10.80 -29.19 7.45
CA GLY A 514 9.87 -30.32 7.46
C GLY A 514 8.60 -30.11 8.28
N ARG A 515 8.70 -29.50 9.48
CA ARG A 515 7.59 -29.44 10.45
C ARG A 515 6.86 -28.11 10.50
N TYR A 516 7.49 -27.03 10.02
CA TYR A 516 6.95 -25.67 10.16
C TYR A 516 6.73 -24.93 8.84
N THR A 517 7.15 -25.51 7.69
CA THR A 517 6.95 -24.90 6.37
C THR A 517 6.38 -25.89 5.36
N ARG A 518 5.48 -25.43 4.48
CA ARG A 518 4.97 -26.22 3.35
C ARG A 518 4.80 -25.32 2.13
N GLU A 519 5.90 -25.07 1.44
CA GLU A 519 5.96 -24.20 0.26
C GLU A 519 7.01 -24.69 -0.73
N ALA A 520 6.95 -24.27 -1.99
CA ALA A 520 7.98 -24.57 -2.98
C ALA A 520 9.22 -23.65 -2.86
N GLY A 521 9.02 -22.41 -2.40
CA GLY A 521 10.08 -21.42 -2.18
C GLY A 521 10.66 -21.43 -0.76
N VAL A 522 11.25 -20.31 -0.36
CA VAL A 522 11.87 -20.10 0.97
C VAL A 522 11.28 -18.90 1.75
N ARG A 523 10.14 -18.34 1.33
CA ARG A 523 9.55 -17.15 1.95
C ARG A 523 9.01 -17.42 3.36
N SER A 524 8.33 -18.53 3.57
CA SER A 524 7.86 -18.98 4.88
C SER A 524 9.05 -19.41 5.75
N LEU A 525 10.06 -20.05 5.16
CA LEU A 525 11.30 -20.39 5.87
C LEU A 525 11.99 -19.12 6.42
N GLU A 526 12.18 -18.12 5.58
CA GLU A 526 12.73 -16.82 5.98
C GLU A 526 11.92 -16.16 7.11
N ARG A 527 10.59 -16.18 7.03
CA ARG A 527 9.71 -15.66 8.09
C ARG A 527 9.89 -16.38 9.42
N LYS A 528 10.04 -17.72 9.40
CA LYS A 528 10.25 -18.52 10.61
C LYS A 528 11.63 -18.25 11.22
N ILE A 529 12.68 -18.19 10.40
CA ILE A 529 14.02 -17.80 10.85
C ILE A 529 14.01 -16.39 11.46
N GLY A 530 13.32 -15.43 10.82
CA GLY A 530 13.16 -14.08 11.37
C GLY A 530 12.38 -14.05 12.69
N ALA A 531 11.41 -14.94 12.90
CA ALA A 531 10.74 -15.08 14.20
C ALA A 531 11.70 -15.58 15.29
N ILE A 532 12.57 -16.54 14.97
CA ILE A 532 13.62 -17.03 15.88
C ILE A 532 14.61 -15.91 16.21
N CYS A 533 15.09 -15.17 15.21
CA CYS A 533 16.01 -14.04 15.40
C CYS A 533 15.39 -12.97 16.31
N ARG A 534 14.11 -12.63 16.13
CA ARG A 534 13.41 -11.68 17.02
C ARG A 534 13.32 -12.17 18.46
N ALA A 535 12.96 -13.44 18.67
CA ALA A 535 12.86 -14.01 20.01
C ALA A 535 14.22 -14.00 20.74
N VAL A 536 15.30 -14.31 20.02
CA VAL A 536 16.67 -14.27 20.55
C VAL A 536 17.10 -12.82 20.81
N ALA A 537 16.80 -11.88 19.92
CA ALA A 537 17.10 -10.46 20.12
C ALA A 537 16.47 -9.91 21.40
N VAL A 538 15.23 -10.32 21.72
CA VAL A 538 14.58 -9.97 23.00
C VAL A 538 15.36 -10.53 24.19
N LYS A 539 15.73 -11.82 24.16
CA LYS A 539 16.53 -12.46 25.23
C LYS A 539 17.89 -11.80 25.42
N VAL A 540 18.56 -11.42 24.35
CA VAL A 540 19.86 -10.73 24.39
C VAL A 540 19.71 -9.32 24.97
N ALA A 541 18.69 -8.56 24.55
CA ALA A 541 18.41 -7.23 25.08
C ALA A 541 18.05 -7.25 26.58
N GLU A 542 17.26 -8.24 27.02
CA GLU A 542 16.96 -8.46 28.44
C GLU A 542 18.20 -8.89 29.24
N GLY A 543 19.07 -9.72 28.65
CA GLY A 543 20.34 -10.15 29.23
C GLY A 543 21.29 -8.98 29.49
N HIS A 544 21.42 -8.05 28.53
CA HIS A 544 22.22 -6.83 28.71
C HIS A 544 21.70 -5.93 29.83
N ARG A 545 20.37 -5.84 29.99
CA ARG A 545 19.73 -5.07 31.06
C ARG A 545 20.01 -5.65 32.45
N ARG A 546 20.08 -6.97 32.59
CA ARG A 546 20.44 -7.63 33.87
C ARG A 546 21.89 -7.33 34.28
N VAL A 547 22.83 -7.37 33.33
CA VAL A 547 24.25 -7.08 33.62
C VAL A 547 24.46 -5.61 34.02
N GLU A 548 23.77 -4.66 33.39
CA GLU A 548 23.84 -3.24 33.80
C GLU A 548 23.26 -3.00 35.20
N ILE A 549 22.18 -3.69 35.57
CA ILE A 549 21.58 -3.56 36.91
C ILE A 549 22.50 -4.16 37.97
N GLU A 550 23.11 -5.33 37.73
CA GLU A 550 24.08 -5.93 38.65
C GLU A 550 25.35 -5.07 38.82
N MET A 551 25.80 -4.39 37.76
CA MET A 551 26.93 -3.45 37.86
C MET A 551 26.57 -2.15 38.60
N ARG A 552 25.32 -1.69 38.54
CA ARG A 552 24.83 -0.53 39.32
C ARG A 552 24.61 -0.90 40.79
N ASP A 553 24.07 -2.08 41.07
CA ASP A 553 23.82 -2.58 42.44
C ASP A 553 25.10 -3.04 43.16
N GLY A 554 26.18 -3.31 42.42
CA GLY A 554 27.51 -3.60 42.98
C GLY A 554 28.17 -2.43 43.73
N VAL A 555 27.72 -1.19 43.51
CA VAL A 555 28.26 0.02 44.16
C VAL A 555 27.53 0.36 45.47
N GLN A 556 26.40 -0.30 45.77
CA GLN A 556 25.57 -0.02 46.94
C GLN A 556 25.48 -1.19 47.92
N ARG A 557 26.62 -1.87 48.18
CA ARG A 557 26.77 -2.74 49.37
C ARG A 557 27.51 -2.05 50.50
N ARG A 558 26.86 -1.06 51.13
CA ARG A 558 27.02 -0.79 52.57
C ARG A 558 25.66 -0.41 53.11
N HIS A 559 25.28 -1.07 54.22
CA HIS A 559 24.06 -0.88 55.00
C HIS A 559 22.84 -1.73 54.61
N TRP A 560 22.81 -2.97 55.09
CA TRP A 560 21.58 -3.71 55.36
C TRP A 560 21.70 -4.41 56.72
N GLN A 561 21.24 -3.75 57.77
CA GLN A 561 20.78 -4.42 58.99
C GLN A 561 19.32 -4.05 59.21
N LEU A 562 18.55 -5.08 59.57
CA LEU A 562 17.13 -5.08 59.94
C LEU A 562 16.16 -4.89 58.77
N PHE A 563 15.69 -6.00 58.20
CA PHE A 563 14.30 -6.43 58.38
C PHE A 563 14.18 -7.92 58.04
N ASN A 564 13.52 -8.63 58.95
CA ASN A 564 13.43 -10.08 59.04
C ASN A 564 12.17 -10.53 58.27
N VAL A 565 12.31 -11.18 57.12
CA VAL A 565 11.22 -11.89 56.44
C VAL A 565 11.74 -13.23 55.93
N LYS A 566 11.01 -14.30 56.28
CA LYS A 566 11.36 -15.72 56.05
C LYS A 566 11.49 -16.06 54.55
N PRO A 567 12.32 -17.06 54.19
CA PRO A 567 12.55 -17.44 52.80
C PRO A 567 11.47 -18.44 52.34
N SER A 568 10.78 -18.12 51.25
CA SER A 568 9.96 -19.09 50.51
C SER A 568 10.49 -19.19 49.08
N VAL A 569 11.21 -20.29 48.84
CA VAL A 569 11.38 -21.03 47.58
C VAL A 569 11.66 -20.19 46.32
N LEU A 570 12.95 -20.00 46.02
CA LEU A 570 13.45 -19.67 44.68
C LEU A 570 13.68 -20.99 43.91
N PRO A 571 13.10 -21.20 42.70
CA PRO A 571 13.63 -22.18 41.79
C PRO A 571 14.82 -21.58 41.03
N ASP A 572 15.90 -22.35 41.05
CA ASP A 572 17.10 -22.35 40.21
C ASP A 572 17.78 -21.05 39.75
N LYS A 573 19.05 -20.99 40.16
CA LYS A 573 20.11 -20.15 39.62
C LYS A 573 20.26 -20.38 38.11
N ALA A 574 19.69 -19.51 37.29
CA ALA A 574 20.09 -19.41 35.89
C ALA A 574 21.45 -18.69 35.83
N ALA A 575 22.52 -19.44 35.58
CA ALA A 575 23.80 -18.91 35.13
C ALA A 575 23.57 -17.96 33.93
N PRO A 576 24.45 -16.96 33.70
CA PRO A 576 24.38 -16.15 32.48
C PRO A 576 24.32 -17.10 31.27
N PRO A 577 23.46 -16.85 30.27
CA PRO A 577 23.33 -17.75 29.13
C PRO A 577 24.71 -17.91 28.49
N GLU A 578 25.21 -19.16 28.47
CA GLU A 578 26.45 -19.49 27.77
C GLU A 578 26.27 -19.08 26.32
N MET A 579 27.02 -18.06 25.90
CA MET A 579 27.08 -17.66 24.50
C MET A 579 27.99 -18.66 23.77
N PRO A 580 27.61 -19.19 22.60
CA PRO A 580 26.45 -18.87 21.75
C PRO A 580 25.13 -19.52 22.19
N ILE A 581 24.00 -18.83 22.01
CA ILE A 581 22.67 -19.45 22.14
C ILE A 581 22.47 -20.38 20.92
N VAL A 582 22.62 -21.68 21.15
CA VAL A 582 22.32 -22.72 20.16
C VAL A 582 20.83 -23.02 20.21
N ILE A 583 20.17 -22.99 19.04
CA ILE A 583 18.74 -23.30 18.96
C ILE A 583 18.55 -24.81 18.77
N ASP A 584 18.25 -25.49 19.87
CA ASP A 584 17.86 -26.90 19.89
C ASP A 584 16.36 -27.08 19.62
N HIS A 585 15.94 -28.33 19.34
CA HIS A 585 14.56 -28.69 19.02
C HIS A 585 13.53 -28.28 20.11
N THR A 586 13.95 -28.24 21.38
CA THR A 586 13.13 -27.80 22.51
C THR A 586 12.88 -26.29 22.47
N ALA A 587 13.96 -25.51 22.30
CA ALA A 587 13.88 -24.06 22.13
C ALA A 587 13.06 -23.66 20.89
N LEU A 588 13.10 -24.50 19.84
CA LEU A 588 12.30 -24.29 18.63
C LEU A 588 10.79 -24.37 18.93
N LYS A 589 10.36 -25.35 19.73
CA LYS A 589 8.96 -25.52 20.13
C LYS A 589 8.48 -24.39 21.03
N ASP A 590 9.34 -23.90 21.92
CA ASP A 590 9.02 -22.76 22.80
C ASP A 590 8.83 -21.46 22.02
N ILE A 591 9.60 -21.25 20.94
CA ILE A 591 9.59 -20.01 20.15
C ILE A 591 8.52 -20.03 19.05
N LEU A 592 8.42 -21.13 18.30
CA LEU A 592 7.52 -21.24 17.14
C LEU A 592 6.17 -21.89 17.46
N GLY A 593 6.03 -22.48 18.65
CA GLY A 593 4.87 -23.26 19.05
C GLY A 593 4.93 -24.72 18.60
N PRO A 594 3.81 -25.47 18.77
CA PRO A 594 3.73 -26.86 18.32
C PRO A 594 3.96 -26.97 16.80
N PRO A 595 4.50 -28.10 16.31
CA PRO A 595 4.70 -28.31 14.87
C PRO A 595 3.36 -28.16 14.14
N VAL A 596 3.38 -27.39 13.06
CA VAL A 596 2.17 -27.11 12.26
C VAL A 596 1.85 -28.27 11.32
N PHE A 597 2.89 -29.00 10.92
CA PHE A 597 2.80 -30.15 10.04
C PHE A 597 3.44 -31.35 10.74
N GLU A 598 2.65 -32.40 10.95
CA GLU A 598 3.21 -33.71 11.29
C GLU A 598 3.69 -34.36 9.99
N MET A 599 4.91 -34.89 10.02
CA MET A 599 5.32 -35.82 9.00
C MET A 599 4.53 -37.11 9.22
N GLU A 600 3.60 -37.44 8.32
CA GLU A 600 3.19 -38.82 8.12
C GLU A 600 4.41 -39.57 7.57
N VAL A 601 5.33 -39.93 8.46
CA VAL A 601 6.31 -40.97 8.15
C VAL A 601 5.51 -42.25 8.19
N SER A 602 5.36 -42.87 7.02
CA SER A 602 4.87 -44.22 6.83
C SER A 602 5.36 -45.14 7.95
N GLY A 603 4.45 -45.56 8.82
CA GLY A 603 4.68 -46.51 9.91
C GLY A 603 4.89 -47.93 9.40
N GLU A 604 5.94 -48.16 8.61
CA GLU A 604 6.31 -49.50 8.14
C GLU A 604 7.67 -49.99 8.67
N GLU A 605 8.48 -49.16 9.34
CA GLU A 605 9.79 -49.61 9.84
C GLU A 605 9.82 -50.06 11.31
N GLU A 606 8.77 -49.81 12.12
CA GLU A 606 8.74 -50.25 13.54
C GLU A 606 8.02 -51.59 13.80
N LEU A 607 7.33 -52.16 12.80
CA LEU A 607 6.65 -53.47 12.94
C LEU A 607 7.55 -54.68 12.60
N GLY A 608 8.78 -54.47 12.11
CA GLY A 608 9.67 -55.54 11.66
C GLY A 608 10.58 -56.17 12.73
N GLN A 609 10.64 -55.61 13.95
CA GLN A 609 11.58 -56.09 14.99
C GLN A 609 10.91 -56.73 16.22
N ALA A 610 9.58 -56.71 16.33
CA ALA A 610 8.87 -57.26 17.50
C ALA A 610 8.55 -58.77 17.41
N ASP A 611 8.65 -59.39 16.23
CA ASP A 611 8.16 -60.78 16.01
C ASP A 611 9.22 -61.89 16.11
N ARG A 612 10.36 -61.62 16.77
CA ARG A 612 11.40 -62.64 17.01
C ARG A 612 11.77 -62.79 18.48
N ALA A 613 10.80 -62.98 19.36
CA ALA A 613 11.08 -63.49 20.70
C ALA A 613 9.83 -64.06 21.41
N ALA A 614 9.47 -65.32 21.14
CA ALA A 614 8.79 -66.17 22.13
C ALA A 614 8.94 -67.66 21.79
N PRO A 615 8.98 -68.56 22.79
CA PRO A 615 9.64 -69.85 22.69
C PRO A 615 8.70 -70.99 22.28
N ALA A 616 9.30 -72.03 21.71
CA ALA A 616 8.68 -73.32 21.50
C ALA A 616 8.45 -74.03 22.84
N ASP A 617 7.20 -74.40 23.13
CA ASP A 617 6.91 -75.58 23.93
C ASP A 617 5.50 -76.12 23.67
N ASN A 618 5.49 -77.25 22.95
CA ASN A 618 4.85 -78.52 23.29
C ASN A 618 3.32 -78.69 23.47
N GLN A 619 2.84 -79.70 22.72
CA GLN A 619 1.86 -80.73 23.08
C GLN A 619 0.38 -80.28 23.08
N HIS A 620 -0.62 -81.05 22.63
CA HIS A 620 -0.81 -82.32 21.93
C HIS A 620 -2.36 -82.45 21.85
N VAL A 621 -2.92 -83.06 20.77
CA VAL A 621 -4.16 -83.88 20.82
C VAL A 621 -5.46 -83.07 21.11
N LEU A 622 -6.50 -83.02 20.28
CA LEU A 622 -7.09 -83.91 19.26
C LEU A 622 -7.96 -83.08 18.32
#